data_AF-A0A257PS02-F1
#
_entry.id   AF-A0A257PS02-F1
#
_cell.length_a   1.000
_cell.length_b   1.000
_cell.length_c   1.000
_cell.angle_alpha   90.00
_cell.angle_beta   90.00
_cell.angle_gamma   90.00
#
_symmetry.space_group_name_H-M   'P 1'
#
loop_
_entity.id
_entity.type
_entity.pdbx_description
1 polymer ?
#
loop_
_entity_poly.entity_id
_entity_poly.type
_entity_poly.pdbx_seq_one_letter_code
_entity_poly.pdbx_strand_id
1 'polypeptide(L)'
;MALVPPLTALAAIFALLIAAVLLARRLRGPGWQAKPSQQIQLLAARPLGGQTTLVIVQAENQRYLIATGRHGTTAIGRLDRDG
;
A
#
# COMPACT_ATOMS: atom_id res chain seq x y z
N MET A 1 -21.13 -27.61 -34.03
CA MET A 1 -20.79 -26.49 -33.13
C MET A 1 -21.70 -26.63 -31.91
N ALA A 2 -21.26 -27.32 -30.86
CA ALA A 2 -22.13 -27.63 -29.73
C ALA A 2 -22.43 -26.32 -28.97
N LEU A 3 -23.70 -25.89 -28.97
CA LEU A 3 -24.16 -24.79 -28.13
C LEU A 3 -24.03 -25.25 -26.68
N VAL A 4 -22.96 -24.82 -26.02
CA VAL A 4 -22.82 -24.96 -24.57
C VAL A 4 -23.91 -24.09 -23.94
N PRO A 5 -24.87 -24.65 -23.21
CA PRO A 5 -25.97 -23.87 -22.66
C PRO A 5 -25.41 -22.78 -21.72
N PRO A 6 -25.99 -21.56 -21.73
CA PRO A 6 -25.43 -20.42 -21.01
C PRO A 6 -25.24 -20.67 -19.52
N LEU A 7 -26.09 -21.54 -18.93
CA LEU A 7 -25.97 -22.01 -17.54
C LEU A 7 -24.68 -22.81 -17.29
N THR A 8 -24.26 -23.66 -18.23
CA THR A 8 -23.01 -24.44 -18.09
C THR A 8 -21.77 -23.56 -18.23
N ALA A 9 -21.80 -22.57 -19.12
CA ALA A 9 -20.74 -21.57 -19.22
C ALA A 9 -20.63 -20.75 -17.92
N LEU A 10 -21.78 -20.32 -17.37
CA LEU A 10 -21.83 -19.58 -16.11
C LEU A 10 -21.27 -20.41 -14.95
N ALA A 11 -21.71 -21.67 -14.82
CA ALA A 11 -21.23 -22.58 -13.79
C ALA A 11 -19.72 -22.83 -13.90
N ALA A 12 -19.20 -23.00 -15.12
CA ALA A 12 -17.77 -23.18 -15.36
C ALA A 12 -16.96 -21.93 -14.95
N ILE A 13 -17.45 -20.73 -15.25
CA ILE A 13 -16.81 -19.47 -14.83
C ILE A 13 -16.78 -19.36 -13.31
N PHE A 14 -17.90 -19.63 -12.63
CA PHE A 14 -17.94 -19.60 -11.16
C PHE A 14 -17.00 -20.63 -10.54
N ALA A 15 -16.97 -21.86 -11.06
CA ALA A 15 -16.05 -22.89 -10.60
C ALA A 15 -14.59 -22.47 -10.76
N LEU A 16 -14.24 -21.87 -11.91
CA LEU A 16 -12.90 -21.36 -12.18
C LEU A 16 -12.52 -20.22 -11.22
N LEU A 17 -13.44 -19.28 -10.96
CA LEU A 17 -13.22 -18.17 -10.04
C LEU A 17 -13.02 -18.66 -8.61
N ILE A 18 -13.84 -19.62 -8.15
CA ILE A 18 -13.69 -20.20 -6.81
C ILE A 18 -12.34 -20.91 -6.70
N ALA A 19 -11.95 -21.71 -7.70
CA ALA A 19 -10.65 -22.39 -7.72
C ALA A 19 -9.49 -21.37 -7.69
N ALA A 20 -9.58 -20.30 -8.48
CA ALA A 20 -8.58 -19.24 -8.50
C ALA A 20 -8.47 -18.51 -7.15
N VAL A 21 -9.60 -18.22 -6.49
CA VAL A 21 -9.62 -17.59 -5.16
C VAL A 21 -9.04 -18.52 -4.10
N LEU A 22 -9.40 -19.81 -4.10
CA LEU A 22 -8.86 -20.78 -3.16
C LEU A 22 -7.35 -20.98 -3.36
N LEU A 23 -6.90 -21.05 -4.62
CA LEU A 23 -5.49 -21.15 -4.96
C LEU A 23 -4.74 -19.88 -4.54
N ALA A 24 -5.28 -18.70 -4.84
CA ALA A 24 -4.73 -17.43 -4.38
C ALA A 24 -4.64 -17.43 -2.86
N ARG A 25 -5.69 -17.80 -2.12
CA ARG A 25 -5.69 -17.86 -0.65
C ARG A 25 -4.68 -18.87 -0.10
N ARG A 26 -4.48 -20.02 -0.75
CA ARG A 26 -3.44 -20.98 -0.36
C ARG A 26 -2.03 -20.44 -0.60
N LEU A 27 -1.82 -19.71 -1.68
CA LEU A 27 -0.55 -19.05 -1.99
C LEU A 27 -0.34 -17.80 -1.11
N ARG A 28 -1.42 -17.14 -0.67
CA ARG A 28 -1.48 -16.12 0.39
C ARG A 28 -1.44 -16.77 1.76
N GLY A 29 -0.42 -17.60 1.98
CA GLY A 29 -0.07 -18.05 3.33
C GLY A 29 0.09 -16.84 4.28
N PRO A 30 0.08 -17.05 5.60
CA PRO A 30 0.08 -15.98 6.60
C PRO A 30 1.24 -14.97 6.49
N GLY A 31 2.26 -15.25 5.67
CA GLY A 31 3.36 -14.33 5.33
C GLY A 31 3.11 -13.37 4.17
N TRP A 32 1.95 -13.44 3.48
CA TRP A 32 1.52 -12.40 2.53
C TRP A 32 0.67 -11.32 3.24
N GLN A 33 0.71 -11.29 4.57
CA GLN A 33 0.55 -10.02 5.28
C GLN A 33 1.65 -9.10 4.78
N ALA A 34 1.27 -7.89 4.38
CA ALA A 34 2.19 -6.85 3.95
C ALA A 34 3.48 -6.94 4.77
N LYS A 35 4.61 -7.16 4.07
CA LYS A 35 5.97 -6.98 4.58
C LYS A 35 5.88 -5.94 5.70
N PRO A 36 6.14 -6.30 6.98
CA PRO A 36 5.68 -5.53 8.14
C PRO A 36 5.94 -4.09 7.80
N SER A 37 4.85 -3.35 7.57
CA SER A 37 4.90 -2.02 6.96
C SER A 37 6.08 -1.34 7.61
N GLN A 38 7.15 -1.05 6.88
CA GLN A 38 8.33 -0.41 7.45
C GLN A 38 7.79 0.77 8.21
N GLN A 39 7.81 0.66 9.54
CA GLN A 39 6.84 1.37 10.35
C GLN A 39 7.21 2.84 10.25
N ILE A 40 6.49 3.57 9.39
CA ILE A 40 6.73 4.99 9.17
C ILE A 40 6.24 5.67 10.44
N GLN A 41 7.17 5.96 11.33
CA GLN A 41 6.87 6.65 12.58
C GLN A 41 6.88 8.15 12.32
N LEU A 42 5.74 8.79 12.51
CA LEU A 42 5.67 10.24 12.47
C LEU A 42 6.30 10.79 13.76
N LEU A 43 7.45 11.45 13.64
CA LEU A 43 8.19 12.01 14.79
C LEU A 43 7.68 13.39 15.18
N ALA A 44 7.36 14.22 14.19
CA ALA A 44 6.87 15.57 14.42
C ALA A 44 6.10 16.07 13.19
N ALA A 45 5.09 16.91 13.42
CA ALA A 45 4.44 17.69 12.37
C ALA A 45 4.39 19.15 12.80
N ARG A 46 4.83 20.05 11.94
CA ARG A 46 4.80 21.49 12.18
C ARG A 46 4.16 22.22 10.99
N PRO A 47 3.07 22.97 11.21
CA PRO A 47 2.53 23.84 10.18
C PRO A 47 3.50 24.99 9.90
N LEU A 48 3.75 25.28 8.61
CA LEU A 48 4.61 26.38 8.19
C LEU A 48 3.82 27.66 7.83
N GLY A 49 2.49 27.61 7.93
CA GLY A 49 1.59 28.65 7.46
C GLY A 49 0.96 28.29 6.11
N GLY A 50 -0.23 28.83 5.84
CA GLY A 50 -1.07 28.40 4.70
C GLY A 50 -1.54 26.95 4.85
N GLN A 51 -1.64 26.24 3.72
CA GLN A 51 -2.01 24.81 3.69
C GLN A 51 -0.77 23.89 3.62
N THR A 52 0.39 24.34 4.15
CA THR A 52 1.67 23.62 4.08
C THR A 52 2.11 23.15 5.46
N THR A 53 2.49 21.87 5.58
CA THR A 53 2.94 21.23 6.81
C THR A 53 4.27 20.52 6.57
N LEU A 54 5.22 20.70 7.48
CA LEU A 54 6.43 19.87 7.53
C LEU A 54 6.20 18.70 8.47
N VAL A 55 6.51 17.50 8.01
CA VAL A 55 6.40 16.26 8.77
C VAL A 55 7.75 15.58 8.81
N ILE A 56 8.24 15.27 10.00
CA ILE A 56 9.41 14.41 10.16
C ILE A 56 8.90 12.99 10.34
N VAL A 57 9.30 12.09 9.44
CA VAL A 57 9.00 10.67 9.52
C VAL A 57 10.28 9.86 9.68
N GLN A 58 10.23 8.78 10.45
CA GLN A 58 11.29 7.81 10.54
C GLN A 58 10.85 6.53 9.84
N ALA A 59 11.63 6.13 8.84
CA ALA A 59 11.45 4.87 8.13
C ALA A 59 12.81 4.17 8.05
N GLU A 60 12.87 2.88 8.38
CA GLU A 60 14.10 2.08 8.26
C GLU A 60 15.31 2.66 9.01
N ASN A 61 15.09 3.23 10.20
CA ASN A 61 16.10 3.92 11.01
C ASN A 61 16.70 5.19 10.36
N GLN A 62 16.12 5.66 9.26
CA GLN A 62 16.44 6.94 8.63
C GLN A 62 15.32 7.94 8.90
N ARG A 63 15.68 9.20 9.12
CA ARG A 63 14.73 10.29 9.29
C ARG A 63 14.57 11.00 7.96
N TYR A 64 13.33 11.32 7.62
CA TYR A 64 12.97 12.06 6.43
C TYR A 64 12.16 13.28 6.86
N LEU A 65 12.48 14.42 6.25
CA LEU A 65 11.67 15.63 6.32
C LEU A 65 10.80 15.68 5.08
N ILE A 66 9.50 15.67 5.28
CA ILE A 66 8.49 15.68 4.23
C ILE A 66 7.73 17.01 4.32
N ALA A 67 7.76 17.80 3.26
CA ALA A 67 6.85 18.91 3.10
C ALA A 67 5.58 18.41 2.40
N THR A 68 4.43 18.67 3.01
CA THR A 68 3.11 18.35 2.46
C THR A 68 2.28 19.62 2.34
N GLY A 69 1.41 19.67 1.34
CA GLY A 69 0.41 20.72 1.24
C GLY A 69 -0.84 20.31 0.46
N ARG A 70 -1.62 21.29 -0.01
CA ARG A 70 -2.93 21.06 -0.66
C ARG A 70 -2.90 20.12 -1.89
N HIS A 71 -1.74 20.00 -2.53
CA HIS A 71 -1.52 19.17 -3.72
C HIS A 71 -0.77 17.87 -3.41
N GLY A 72 -0.62 17.53 -2.13
CA GLY A 72 0.15 16.37 -1.67
C GLY A 72 1.58 16.72 -1.27
N THR A 73 2.51 15.80 -1.49
CA THR A 73 3.91 15.93 -1.09
C THR A 73 4.63 16.92 -1.99
N THR A 74 5.15 18.00 -1.41
CA THR A 74 5.88 19.05 -2.15
C THR A 74 7.39 18.86 -2.13
N ALA A 75 7.93 18.26 -1.07
CA ALA A 75 9.36 17.93 -1.00
C ALA A 75 9.61 16.77 -0.04
N ILE A 76 10.66 15.98 -0.31
CA ILE A 76 11.15 14.93 0.58
C ILE A 76 12.67 15.10 0.66
N GLY A 77 13.19 15.31 1.86
CA GLY A 77 14.61 15.35 2.15
C GLY A 77 14.98 14.29 3.18
N ARG A 78 16.14 13.66 3.02
CA ARG A 78 16.70 12.82 4.09
C ARG A 78 17.32 13.73 5.14
N LEU A 79 16.96 13.52 6.39
CA LEU A 79 17.60 14.15 7.54
C LEU A 79 18.76 13.23 7.94
N ASP A 80 19.89 13.37 7.25
CA ASP A 80 21.11 12.65 7.65
C ASP A 80 21.57 13.13 9.01
N ARG A 81 22.05 12.16 9.80
CA ARG A 81 22.43 12.38 11.18
C ARG A 81 23.89 12.83 11.24
N ASP A 82 24.17 14.01 10.71
CA ASP A 82 25.42 14.71 10.98
C ASP A 82 25.14 15.81 12.01
N GLY A 83 25.89 15.74 13.11
CA GLY A 83 25.66 16.47 14.36
C GLY A 83 25.72 17.99 14.28
#